data_AF-K7TLC1-F1
#
_entry.id   AF-K7TLC1-F1
#
_cell.length_a   1.000
_cell.length_b   1.000
_cell.length_c   1.000
_cell.angle_alpha   90.00
_cell.angle_beta   90.00
_cell.angle_gamma   90.00
#
_symmetry.space_group_name_H-M   'P 1'
#
loop_
_entity.id
_entity.type
_entity.pdbx_description
1 polymer ?
#
loop_
_entity_poly.entity_id
_entity_poly.type
_entity_poly.pdbx_seq_one_letter_code
_entity_poly.pdbx_strand_id
1 'polypeptide(L)'
;MNLATEHCRSADLVLCLGTSLQITPACNMPLMSIKNGGRVAIVNLQATPKDKKASLVIHGLVDKVIAGVMSKLSLRIPPYIRTDFVQLTLRHSLKKKCVRWTLRVTSIHGLRAPLPFLQSVKVSFPERPDLKSVVLKEQPFSLQRETSMNKPFFMLLTLNFSDGCSCLSSSIGWPVDFQKRKDSFVRDRALVLRELYSAAQRESCIGQQEILERENLPRAETSIHGIVTNIVRYDTEDEKLAPPKNDLMNHSRSNPAKRHVEGTDCHSSLPKKLKYFLKDKKLNC
;
A
#
# COMPACT_ATOMS: atom_id res chain seq x y z
N MET A 1 -23.01 28.95 2.88
CA MET A 1 -23.74 27.86 2.20
C MET A 1 -22.85 26.61 2.22
N ASN A 2 -23.40 25.40 2.01
CA ASN A 2 -22.63 24.16 1.95
C ASN A 2 -21.95 24.05 0.56
N LEU A 3 -20.63 23.85 0.52
CA LEU A 3 -19.83 23.73 -0.71
C LEU A 3 -20.39 22.68 -1.68
N ALA A 4 -20.87 21.54 -1.17
CA ALA A 4 -21.45 20.49 -2.01
C ALA A 4 -22.67 20.99 -2.81
N THR A 5 -23.51 21.81 -2.17
CA THR A 5 -24.69 22.42 -2.78
C THR A 5 -24.31 23.42 -3.88
N GLU A 6 -23.27 24.22 -3.64
CA GLU A 6 -22.79 25.21 -4.62
C GLU A 6 -22.22 24.51 -5.86
N HIS A 7 -21.35 23.52 -5.67
CA HIS A 7 -20.79 22.74 -6.77
C HIS A 7 -21.86 21.99 -7.57
N CYS A 8 -22.84 21.35 -6.90
CA CYS A 8 -23.93 20.69 -7.60
C CYS A 8 -24.82 21.67 -8.38
N ARG A 9 -24.97 22.91 -7.90
CA ARG A 9 -25.78 23.94 -8.57
C ARG A 9 -25.06 24.48 -9.80
N SER A 10 -23.74 24.65 -9.77
CA SER A 10 -22.97 25.21 -10.90
C SER A 10 -22.49 24.16 -11.91
N ALA A 11 -22.55 22.88 -11.58
CA ALA A 11 -22.10 21.80 -12.46
C ALA A 11 -22.95 21.69 -13.75
N ASP A 12 -22.25 21.53 -14.87
CA ASP A 12 -22.79 21.17 -16.18
C ASP A 12 -23.04 19.66 -16.32
N LEU A 13 -22.34 18.84 -15.53
CA LEU A 13 -22.56 17.40 -15.37
C LEU A 13 -22.41 16.96 -13.92
N VAL A 14 -23.38 16.19 -13.42
CA VAL A 14 -23.29 15.47 -12.14
C VAL A 14 -23.37 13.97 -12.38
N LEU A 15 -22.38 13.25 -11.86
CA LEU A 15 -22.29 11.79 -11.95
C LEU A 15 -22.60 11.15 -10.60
N CYS A 16 -23.64 10.32 -10.54
CA CYS A 16 -24.02 9.56 -9.35
C CYS A 16 -23.53 8.11 -9.51
N LEU A 17 -22.57 7.68 -8.69
CA LEU A 17 -21.98 6.33 -8.75
C LEU A 17 -22.33 5.53 -7.50
N GLY A 18 -22.96 4.36 -7.67
CA GLY A 18 -23.18 3.40 -6.59
C GLY A 18 -24.03 3.92 -5.42
N THR A 19 -24.94 4.85 -5.68
CA THR A 19 -25.83 5.45 -4.68
C THR A 19 -27.29 5.21 -5.02
N SER A 20 -28.09 4.84 -4.02
CA SER A 20 -29.54 4.64 -4.19
C SER A 20 -30.32 5.94 -4.30
N LEU A 21 -29.71 7.09 -3.97
CA LEU A 21 -30.35 8.42 -3.96
C LEU A 21 -31.67 8.47 -3.17
N GLN A 22 -31.71 7.82 -2.00
CA GLN A 22 -32.88 7.82 -1.11
C GLN A 22 -32.79 8.82 0.04
N ILE A 23 -31.57 9.08 0.55
CA ILE A 23 -31.38 9.84 1.79
C ILE A 23 -31.40 11.35 1.54
N THR A 24 -32.30 12.05 2.23
CA THR A 24 -32.43 13.51 2.18
C THR A 24 -31.47 14.16 3.20
N PRO A 25 -30.82 15.29 2.90
CA PRO A 25 -30.97 16.11 1.68
C PRO A 25 -30.04 15.71 0.51
N ALA A 26 -29.08 14.81 0.72
CA ALA A 26 -28.04 14.47 -0.25
C ALA A 26 -28.62 14.00 -1.61
N CYS A 27 -29.71 13.23 -1.61
CA CYS A 27 -30.35 12.72 -2.82
C CYS A 27 -30.94 13.80 -3.75
N ASN A 28 -31.16 15.01 -3.24
CA ASN A 28 -31.70 16.12 -4.03
C ASN A 28 -30.59 17.01 -4.61
N MET A 29 -29.36 16.91 -4.10
CA MET A 29 -28.24 17.74 -4.57
C MET A 29 -27.93 17.54 -6.06
N PRO A 30 -27.86 16.30 -6.61
CA PRO A 30 -27.56 16.12 -8.03
C PRO A 30 -28.54 16.82 -8.97
N LEU A 31 -29.81 16.92 -8.57
CA LEU A 31 -30.87 17.55 -9.37
C LEU A 31 -30.78 19.09 -9.40
N MET A 32 -29.94 19.69 -8.57
CA MET A 32 -29.76 21.15 -8.55
C MET A 32 -29.08 21.65 -9.82
N SER A 33 -28.22 20.84 -10.42
CA SER A 33 -27.55 21.13 -11.70
C SER A 33 -28.55 21.31 -12.84
N ILE A 34 -29.61 20.49 -12.87
CA ILE A 34 -30.64 20.49 -13.92
C ILE A 34 -31.32 21.86 -14.03
N LYS A 35 -31.56 22.53 -12.90
CA LYS A 35 -32.20 23.86 -12.89
C LYS A 35 -31.37 24.91 -13.64
N ASN A 36 -30.07 24.69 -13.76
CA ASN A 36 -29.13 25.59 -14.43
C ASN A 36 -28.64 25.01 -15.77
N GLY A 37 -29.35 24.04 -16.35
CA GLY A 37 -29.01 23.43 -17.64
C GLY A 37 -27.97 22.30 -17.58
N GLY A 38 -27.54 21.91 -16.38
CA GLY A 38 -26.67 20.76 -16.19
C GLY A 38 -27.36 19.42 -16.44
N ARG A 39 -26.57 18.37 -16.66
CA ARG A 39 -27.05 17.00 -16.88
C ARG A 39 -26.73 16.11 -15.69
N VAL A 40 -27.55 15.09 -15.49
CA VAL A 40 -27.32 14.09 -14.44
C VAL A 40 -27.18 12.71 -15.08
N ALA A 41 -26.08 12.02 -14.77
CA ALA A 41 -25.86 10.63 -15.14
C ALA A 41 -25.84 9.76 -13.88
N ILE A 42 -26.55 8.64 -13.91
CA ILE A 42 -26.66 7.71 -12.78
C ILE A 42 -26.11 6.35 -13.20
N VAL A 43 -25.17 5.82 -12.42
CA VAL A 43 -24.63 4.46 -12.57
C VAL A 43 -24.91 3.71 -11.27
N ASN A 44 -25.83 2.76 -11.32
CA ASN A 44 -26.17 1.94 -10.17
C ASN A 44 -26.78 0.61 -10.61
N LEU A 45 -26.49 -0.47 -9.88
CA LEU A 45 -27.07 -1.79 -10.17
C LEU A 45 -28.61 -1.80 -10.04
N GLN A 46 -29.13 -1.05 -9.07
CA GLN A 46 -30.55 -0.97 -8.77
C GLN A 46 -31.13 0.35 -9.28
N ALA A 47 -32.43 0.36 -9.59
CA ALA A 47 -33.16 1.57 -9.91
C ALA A 47 -33.09 2.58 -8.74
N THR A 48 -33.03 3.87 -9.07
CA THR A 48 -33.05 4.95 -8.09
C THR A 48 -34.32 5.80 -8.21
N PRO A 49 -34.78 6.47 -7.14
CA PRO A 49 -35.94 7.36 -7.21
C PRO A 49 -35.76 8.55 -8.17
N LYS A 50 -34.54 8.80 -8.65
CA LYS A 50 -34.20 9.96 -9.48
C LYS A 50 -33.95 9.60 -10.95
N ASP A 51 -34.07 8.33 -11.33
CA ASP A 51 -33.80 7.84 -12.70
C ASP A 51 -34.57 8.62 -13.76
N LYS A 52 -35.86 8.91 -13.52
CA LYS A 52 -36.71 9.68 -14.45
C LYS A 52 -36.21 11.11 -14.72
N LYS A 53 -35.37 11.66 -13.84
CA LYS A 53 -34.82 13.02 -13.97
C LYS A 53 -33.39 13.01 -14.53
N ALA A 54 -32.76 11.84 -14.64
CA ALA A 54 -31.43 11.72 -15.18
C ALA A 54 -31.44 11.75 -16.72
N SER A 55 -30.41 12.36 -17.30
CA SER A 55 -30.20 12.36 -18.74
C SER A 55 -29.63 11.01 -19.24
N LEU A 56 -28.99 10.25 -18.35
CA LEU A 56 -28.43 8.92 -18.63
C LEU A 56 -28.53 8.06 -17.38
N VAL A 57 -29.00 6.83 -17.53
CA VAL A 57 -29.03 5.81 -16.48
C VAL A 57 -28.35 4.56 -17.01
N ILE A 58 -27.35 4.06 -16.28
CA ILE A 58 -26.62 2.83 -16.60
C ILE A 58 -26.79 1.85 -15.44
N HIS A 59 -27.42 0.72 -15.72
CA HIS A 59 -27.53 -0.38 -14.77
C HIS A 59 -26.35 -1.35 -14.91
N GLY A 60 -25.31 -1.15 -14.10
CA GLY A 60 -24.09 -1.95 -14.18
C GLY A 60 -23.16 -1.75 -13.00
N LEU A 61 -22.12 -2.57 -12.95
CA LEU A 61 -21.03 -2.43 -11.98
C LEU A 61 -20.28 -1.13 -12.25
N VAL A 62 -20.18 -0.27 -11.22
CA VAL A 62 -19.53 1.05 -11.32
C VAL A 62 -18.10 0.89 -11.84
N ASP A 63 -17.35 -0.08 -11.32
CA ASP A 63 -15.95 -0.30 -11.71
C ASP A 63 -15.81 -0.59 -13.21
N LYS A 64 -16.71 -1.40 -13.79
CA LYS A 64 -16.70 -1.70 -15.24
C LYS A 64 -17.07 -0.47 -16.07
N VAL A 65 -18.07 0.29 -15.64
CA VAL A 65 -18.50 1.50 -16.34
C VAL A 65 -17.38 2.54 -16.33
N ILE A 66 -16.78 2.79 -15.17
CA ILE A 66 -15.69 3.76 -15.03
C ILE A 66 -14.44 3.30 -15.77
N ALA A 67 -14.12 2.01 -15.78
CA ALA A 67 -13.02 1.49 -16.61
C ALA A 67 -13.24 1.75 -18.10
N GLY A 68 -14.46 1.50 -18.60
CA GLY A 68 -14.84 1.84 -19.98
C GLY A 68 -14.74 3.34 -20.27
N VAL A 69 -15.17 4.20 -19.33
CA VAL A 69 -15.03 5.66 -19.44
C VAL A 69 -13.56 6.06 -19.51
N MET A 70 -12.72 5.53 -18.61
CA MET A 70 -11.27 5.81 -18.60
C MET A 70 -10.61 5.39 -19.91
N SER A 71 -10.96 4.22 -20.45
CA SER A 71 -10.53 3.74 -21.76
C SER A 71 -10.94 4.70 -22.89
N LYS A 72 -12.21 5.13 -22.93
CA LYS A 72 -12.70 6.11 -23.92
C LYS A 72 -12.03 7.47 -23.81
N LEU A 73 -11.67 7.91 -22.62
CA LEU A 73 -10.93 9.14 -22.37
C LEU A 73 -9.42 9.00 -22.61
N SER A 74 -8.94 7.81 -22.98
CA SER A 74 -7.50 7.51 -23.09
C SER A 74 -6.73 7.80 -21.79
N LEU A 75 -7.39 7.62 -20.64
CA LEU A 75 -6.81 7.79 -19.31
C LEU A 75 -6.51 6.44 -18.68
N ARG A 76 -5.32 6.30 -18.12
CA ARG A 76 -4.94 5.12 -17.34
C ARG A 76 -5.45 5.25 -15.91
N ILE A 77 -6.05 4.18 -15.38
CA ILE A 77 -6.34 4.08 -13.94
C ILE A 77 -5.01 3.93 -13.18
N PRO A 78 -4.64 4.88 -12.31
CA PRO A 78 -3.39 4.81 -11.57
C PRO A 78 -3.41 3.67 -10.55
N PRO A 79 -2.25 3.04 -10.24
CA PRO A 79 -2.18 2.05 -9.19
C PRO A 79 -2.50 2.67 -7.83
N TYR A 80 -3.19 1.90 -6.98
CA TYR A 80 -3.33 2.23 -5.57
C TYR A 80 -2.08 1.76 -4.83
N ILE A 81 -1.37 2.71 -4.21
CA ILE A 81 -0.16 2.43 -3.43
C ILE A 81 -0.48 2.74 -1.97
N ARG A 82 -0.54 1.68 -1.14
CA ARG A 82 -0.74 1.82 0.30
C ARG A 82 0.61 2.05 0.97
N THR A 83 0.68 3.14 1.74
CA THR A 83 1.83 3.45 2.60
C THR A 83 1.37 3.43 4.05
N ASP A 84 1.94 2.53 4.85
CA ASP A 84 1.74 2.49 6.29
C ASP A 84 2.92 3.15 7.01
N PHE A 85 2.67 3.69 8.20
CA PHE A 85 3.70 4.37 8.98
C PHE A 85 3.98 3.63 10.28
N VAL A 86 5.25 3.60 10.65
CA VAL A 86 5.71 3.04 11.92
C VAL A 86 6.63 4.03 12.64
N GLN A 87 6.44 4.15 13.95
CA GLN A 87 7.33 4.89 14.81
C GLN A 87 8.28 3.92 15.51
N LEU A 88 9.57 4.19 15.37
CA LEU A 88 10.61 3.50 16.10
C LEU A 88 11.15 4.42 17.19
N THR A 89 11.23 3.92 18.43
CA THR A 89 11.76 4.69 19.56
C THR A 89 12.79 3.87 20.31
N LEU A 90 14.00 4.43 20.47
CA LEU A 90 15.07 3.88 21.28
C LEU A 90 15.30 4.80 22.48
N ARG A 91 14.88 4.36 23.67
CA ARG A 91 15.17 5.07 24.92
C ARG A 91 16.36 4.43 25.62
N HIS A 92 17.15 5.21 26.33
CA HIS A 92 18.26 4.66 27.10
C HIS A 92 18.47 5.37 28.45
N SER A 93 19.04 4.63 29.40
CA SER A 93 19.46 5.14 30.71
C SER A 93 20.84 4.61 31.06
N LEU A 94 21.65 5.50 31.65
CA LEU A 94 23.01 5.17 32.07
C LEU A 94 22.99 4.38 33.37
N LYS A 95 23.77 3.30 33.41
CA LYS A 95 23.95 2.45 34.58
C LYS A 95 25.44 2.11 34.73
N LYS A 96 26.17 2.96 35.45
CA LYS A 96 27.64 2.87 35.62
C LYS A 96 28.35 2.78 34.25
N LYS A 97 28.98 1.65 33.94
CA LYS A 97 29.70 1.39 32.67
C LYS A 97 28.82 0.79 31.56
N CYS A 98 27.54 0.58 31.84
CA CYS A 98 26.57 0.00 30.93
C CYS A 98 25.44 0.99 30.61
N VAL A 99 24.78 0.75 29.49
CA VAL A 99 23.59 1.47 29.06
C VAL A 99 22.46 0.47 28.97
N ARG A 100 21.39 0.72 29.72
CA ARG A 100 20.13 0.02 29.56
C ARG A 100 19.34 0.75 28.48
N TRP A 101 18.93 0.05 27.45
CA TRP A 101 18.13 0.63 26.38
C TRP A 101 16.88 -0.20 26.12
N THR A 102 15.86 0.50 25.64
CA THR A 102 14.56 -0.05 25.30
C THR A 102 14.20 0.43 23.90
N LEU A 103 14.17 -0.51 22.95
CA LEU A 103 13.59 -0.33 21.64
C LEU A 103 12.07 -0.54 21.74
N ARG A 104 11.29 0.31 21.08
CA ARG A 104 9.86 0.14 20.84
C ARG A 104 9.53 0.39 19.37
N VAL A 105 8.63 -0.42 18.83
CA VAL A 105 8.02 -0.25 17.52
C VAL A 105 6.52 -0.04 17.73
N THR A 106 6.02 1.15 17.41
CA THR A 106 4.65 1.57 17.73
C THR A 106 3.98 2.32 16.59
N SER A 107 2.66 2.46 16.66
CA SER A 107 1.89 3.30 15.75
C SER A 107 2.20 4.78 15.95
N ILE A 108 2.14 5.56 14.86
CA ILE A 108 2.18 7.03 14.90
C ILE A 108 0.92 7.63 15.55
N HIS A 109 -0.14 6.83 15.71
CA HIS A 109 -1.39 7.24 16.35
C HIS A 109 -1.40 7.00 17.87
N GLY A 110 -0.26 6.61 18.44
CA GLY A 110 -0.07 6.45 19.88
C GLY A 110 0.18 5.00 20.32
N LEU A 111 0.59 4.84 21.59
CA LEU A 111 1.09 3.57 22.14
C LEU A 111 0.04 2.44 22.22
N ARG A 112 -1.25 2.80 22.26
CA ARG A 112 -2.36 1.83 22.31
C ARG A 112 -2.94 1.51 20.94
N ALA A 113 -2.58 2.28 19.92
CA ALA A 113 -3.06 2.04 18.56
C ALA A 113 -2.29 0.85 17.98
N PRO A 114 -2.99 -0.19 17.49
CA PRO A 114 -2.35 -1.36 16.91
C PRO A 114 -1.66 -1.00 15.58
N LEU A 115 -0.68 -1.80 15.22
CA LEU A 115 -0.04 -1.86 13.91
C LEU A 115 -0.59 -3.08 13.16
N PRO A 116 -1.77 -3.01 12.52
CA PRO A 116 -2.44 -4.17 11.94
C PRO A 116 -1.67 -4.78 10.76
N PHE A 117 -0.84 -3.98 10.09
CA PHE A 117 -0.01 -4.42 8.96
C PHE A 117 1.25 -5.18 9.41
N LEU A 118 1.55 -5.25 10.72
CA LEU A 118 2.73 -5.93 11.26
C LEU A 118 2.34 -7.18 12.05
N GLN A 119 2.86 -8.33 11.61
CA GLN A 119 2.71 -9.61 12.29
C GLN A 119 3.78 -9.81 13.37
N SER A 120 5.03 -9.46 13.07
CA SER A 120 6.14 -9.56 14.04
C SER A 120 7.31 -8.66 13.66
N VAL A 121 8.18 -8.41 14.64
CA VAL A 121 9.44 -7.66 14.42
C VAL A 121 10.61 -8.52 14.85
N LYS A 122 11.47 -8.90 13.90
CA LYS A 122 12.74 -9.55 14.18
C LYS A 122 13.82 -8.49 14.37
N VAL A 123 14.48 -8.51 15.52
CA VAL A 123 15.62 -7.65 15.83
C VAL A 123 16.87 -8.51 15.80
N SER A 124 17.84 -8.12 14.97
CA SER A 124 19.12 -8.80 14.83
C SER A 124 20.30 -7.83 14.92
N PHE A 125 21.47 -8.37 15.24
CA PHE A 125 22.69 -7.59 15.47
C PHE A 125 23.85 -8.19 14.65
N PRO A 126 23.94 -7.88 13.35
CA PRO A 126 24.88 -8.53 12.43
C PRO A 126 26.35 -8.45 12.87
N GLU A 127 26.73 -7.35 13.53
CA GLU A 127 28.11 -7.05 13.94
C GLU A 127 28.41 -7.47 15.40
N ARG A 128 27.42 -8.00 16.12
CA ARG A 128 27.49 -8.28 17.56
C ARG A 128 27.00 -9.70 17.85
N PRO A 129 27.86 -10.73 17.65
CA PRO A 129 27.49 -12.11 17.93
C PRO A 129 27.21 -12.35 19.43
N ASP A 130 27.66 -11.47 20.30
CA ASP A 130 27.32 -11.44 21.73
C ASP A 130 25.84 -11.11 22.00
N LEU A 131 25.15 -10.50 21.04
CA LEU A 131 23.75 -10.11 21.17
C LEU A 131 22.84 -11.09 20.41
N LYS A 132 22.05 -11.85 21.16
CA LYS A 132 21.09 -12.79 20.59
C LYS A 132 19.96 -12.06 19.86
N SER A 133 19.71 -12.46 18.61
CA SER A 133 18.55 -12.01 17.82
C SER A 133 17.24 -12.46 18.47
N VAL A 134 16.18 -11.67 18.30
CA VAL A 134 14.87 -11.94 18.91
C VAL A 134 13.74 -11.63 17.93
N VAL A 135 12.65 -12.38 17.99
CA VAL A 135 11.41 -12.10 17.25
C VAL A 135 10.34 -11.69 18.23
N LEU A 136 9.84 -10.46 18.09
CA LEU A 136 8.76 -9.88 18.88
C LEU A 136 7.44 -10.17 18.17
N LYS A 137 6.56 -10.97 18.77
CA LYS A 137 5.28 -11.37 18.17
C LYS A 137 4.06 -10.62 18.72
N GLU A 138 4.22 -9.95 19.86
CA GLU A 138 3.11 -9.28 20.55
C GLU A 138 3.32 -7.77 20.60
N GLN A 139 2.22 -7.04 20.43
CA GLN A 139 2.19 -5.58 20.52
C GLN A 139 1.89 -5.14 21.95
N PRO A 140 2.55 -4.08 22.46
CA PRO A 140 3.57 -3.27 21.78
C PRO A 140 4.90 -4.02 21.64
N PHE A 141 5.46 -4.01 20.42
CA PHE A 141 6.76 -4.66 20.17
C PHE A 141 7.86 -3.89 20.92
N SER A 142 8.38 -4.49 21.98
CA SER A 142 9.37 -3.86 22.86
C SER A 142 10.52 -4.81 23.16
N LEU A 143 11.74 -4.31 23.06
CA LEU A 143 12.96 -5.03 23.40
C LEU A 143 13.80 -4.22 24.37
N GLN A 144 14.10 -4.78 25.53
CA GLN A 144 15.01 -4.20 26.50
C GLN A 144 16.29 -5.01 26.62
N ARG A 145 17.44 -4.32 26.62
CA ARG A 145 18.77 -4.92 26.77
C ARG A 145 19.69 -3.97 27.54
N GLU A 146 20.81 -4.52 27.99
CA GLU A 146 21.89 -3.78 28.64
C GLU A 146 23.18 -4.05 27.85
N THR A 147 23.86 -2.99 27.40
CA THR A 147 25.08 -3.09 26.59
C THR A 147 26.15 -2.14 27.12
N SER A 148 27.39 -2.32 26.68
CA SER A 148 28.45 -1.35 26.97
C SER A 148 28.16 0.01 26.31
N MET A 149 28.48 1.10 27.00
CA MET A 149 28.31 2.47 26.50
C MET A 149 29.28 2.81 25.36
N ASN A 150 30.48 2.22 25.38
CA ASN A 150 31.59 2.59 24.50
C ASN A 150 31.70 1.72 23.24
N LYS A 151 30.70 0.85 23.01
CA LYS A 151 30.70 -0.08 21.89
C LYS A 151 29.45 0.15 21.04
N PRO A 152 29.52 0.98 19.99
CA PRO A 152 28.41 1.15 19.07
C PRO A 152 28.07 -0.18 18.40
N PHE A 153 26.85 -0.26 17.84
CA PHE A 153 26.40 -1.46 17.14
C PHE A 153 25.34 -1.12 16.10
N PHE A 154 25.25 -1.96 15.07
CA PHE A 154 24.18 -1.90 14.09
C PHE A 154 23.03 -2.85 14.47
N MET A 155 21.82 -2.30 14.54
CA MET A 155 20.59 -3.07 14.77
C MET A 155 19.80 -3.15 13.46
N LEU A 156 19.45 -4.36 13.03
CA LEU A 156 18.61 -4.60 11.86
C LEU A 156 17.23 -5.05 12.33
N LEU A 157 16.22 -4.23 12.08
CA LEU A 157 14.82 -4.50 12.38
C LEU A 157 14.13 -5.00 11.12
N THR A 158 13.86 -6.30 11.05
CA THR A 158 13.03 -6.88 10.00
C THR A 158 11.58 -6.90 10.45
N LEU A 159 10.78 -6.06 9.83
CA LEU A 159 9.35 -5.89 10.02
C LEU A 159 8.62 -6.92 9.14
N ASN A 160 8.08 -7.98 9.75
CA ASN A 160 7.31 -8.99 9.03
C ASN A 160 5.86 -8.53 8.94
N PHE A 161 5.34 -8.47 7.72
CA PHE A 161 4.01 -7.97 7.44
C PHE A 161 2.92 -9.04 7.59
N SER A 162 1.70 -8.59 7.81
CA SER A 162 0.51 -9.45 7.87
C SER A 162 0.07 -9.87 6.46
N ASP A 163 -0.73 -10.94 6.35
CA ASP A 163 -1.19 -11.51 5.06
C ASP A 163 -1.91 -10.53 4.12
N GLY A 164 -2.43 -9.41 4.65
CA GLY A 164 -3.04 -8.35 3.86
C GLY A 164 -2.05 -7.47 3.09
N CYS A 165 -0.74 -7.63 3.29
CA CYS A 165 0.30 -6.88 2.60
C CYS A 165 0.80 -7.64 1.36
N SER A 166 1.16 -6.91 0.31
CA SER A 166 1.69 -7.51 -0.93
C SER A 166 3.15 -7.96 -0.81
N CYS A 167 3.78 -7.72 0.36
CA CYS A 167 5.16 -8.04 0.68
C CYS A 167 5.22 -8.80 2.00
N LEU A 168 6.24 -9.67 2.16
CA LEU A 168 6.46 -10.46 3.36
C LEU A 168 7.13 -9.66 4.49
N SER A 169 8.09 -8.80 4.15
CA SER A 169 8.82 -8.01 5.16
C SER A 169 9.57 -6.83 4.57
N SER A 170 9.87 -5.83 5.42
CA SER A 170 10.86 -4.79 5.11
C SER A 170 11.87 -4.69 6.24
N SER A 171 13.07 -4.16 5.97
CA SER A 171 14.14 -4.07 6.96
C SER A 171 14.62 -2.64 7.16
N ILE A 172 14.69 -2.21 8.42
CA ILE A 172 15.22 -0.91 8.84
C ILE A 172 16.57 -1.12 9.52
N GLY A 173 17.61 -0.51 8.97
CA GLY A 173 18.92 -0.41 9.60
C GLY A 173 18.96 0.74 10.60
N TRP A 174 19.38 0.46 11.82
CA TRP A 174 19.51 1.45 12.88
C TRP A 174 20.90 1.38 13.53
N PRO A 175 21.83 2.26 13.13
CA PRO A 175 23.10 2.39 13.83
C PRO A 175 22.87 3.03 15.21
N VAL A 176 23.34 2.38 16.26
CA VAL A 176 23.22 2.83 17.64
C VAL A 176 24.59 3.20 18.18
N ASP A 177 24.73 4.47 18.53
CA ASP A 177 25.89 5.02 19.23
C ASP A 177 25.35 5.94 20.34
N PHE A 178 25.60 5.60 21.60
CA PHE A 178 25.10 6.37 22.74
C PHE A 178 25.97 7.60 23.05
N GLN A 179 27.15 7.72 22.43
CA GLN A 179 28.06 8.85 22.62
C GLN A 179 27.85 9.92 21.55
N LYS A 180 27.42 9.53 20.35
CA LYS A 180 27.15 10.46 19.24
C LYS A 180 25.67 10.78 19.14
N ARG A 181 25.37 12.05 18.84
CA ARG A 181 24.02 12.47 18.48
C ARG A 181 23.91 12.53 16.96
N LYS A 182 22.74 12.11 16.46
CA LYS A 182 22.32 12.37 15.08
C LYS A 182 21.56 13.68 15.03
N ASP A 183 21.48 14.27 13.85
CA ASP A 183 20.67 15.44 13.62
C ASP A 183 19.18 15.08 13.65
N SER A 184 18.38 15.97 14.25
CA SER A 184 16.93 15.92 14.18
C SER A 184 16.44 16.61 12.91
N PHE A 185 15.41 16.05 12.27
CA PHE A 185 14.80 16.64 11.10
C PHE A 185 13.34 16.20 10.96
N VAL A 186 12.56 17.03 10.27
CA VAL A 186 11.19 16.72 9.85
C VAL A 186 11.08 17.02 8.36
N ARG A 187 10.58 16.05 7.59
CA ARG A 187 10.34 16.23 6.14
C ARG A 187 8.88 16.54 5.88
N ASP A 188 8.61 17.20 4.76
CA ASP A 188 7.24 17.38 4.28
C ASP A 188 6.61 16.02 3.96
N ARG A 189 5.45 15.75 4.57
CA ARG A 189 4.76 14.46 4.45
C ARG A 189 4.27 14.19 3.03
N ALA A 190 3.77 15.21 2.32
CA ALA A 190 3.28 15.04 0.96
C ALA A 190 4.43 14.75 0.00
N LEU A 191 5.59 15.35 0.22
CA LEU A 191 6.81 15.07 -0.54
C LEU A 191 7.26 13.62 -0.36
N VAL A 192 7.37 13.14 0.89
CA VAL A 192 7.79 11.76 1.19
C VAL A 192 6.82 10.74 0.58
N LEU A 193 5.51 10.98 0.70
CA LEU A 193 4.50 10.12 0.09
C LEU A 193 4.62 10.10 -1.44
N ARG A 194 4.91 11.24 -2.07
CA ARG A 194 5.13 11.33 -3.52
C ARG A 194 6.39 10.61 -3.96
N GLU A 195 7.48 10.69 -3.20
CA GLU A 195 8.72 9.96 -3.47
C GLU A 195 8.49 8.45 -3.40
N LEU A 196 7.86 7.96 -2.31
CA LEU A 196 7.48 6.55 -2.16
C LEU A 196 6.56 6.09 -3.30
N TYR A 197 5.56 6.90 -3.65
CA TYR A 197 4.67 6.61 -4.77
C TYR A 197 5.45 6.47 -6.09
N SER A 198 6.34 7.43 -6.39
CA SER A 198 7.12 7.46 -7.63
C SER A 198 8.14 6.31 -7.69
N ALA A 199 8.74 5.96 -6.55
CA ALA A 199 9.68 4.86 -6.44
C ALA A 199 8.97 3.51 -6.60
N ALA A 200 7.79 3.33 -5.98
CA ALA A 200 6.98 2.12 -6.10
C ALA A 200 6.46 1.93 -7.53
N GLN A 201 6.10 3.01 -8.22
CA GLN A 201 5.67 2.94 -9.62
C GLN A 201 6.82 2.55 -10.57
N ARG A 202 8.03 3.10 -10.38
CA ARG A 202 9.18 2.83 -11.25
C ARG A 202 9.77 1.44 -11.05
N GLU A 203 10.00 1.08 -9.79
CA GLU A 203 10.74 -0.15 -9.46
C GLU A 203 9.80 -1.34 -9.27
N SER A 204 8.49 -1.11 -9.18
CA SER A 204 7.48 -2.13 -8.86
C SER A 204 7.81 -2.93 -7.60
N CYS A 205 8.66 -2.41 -6.71
CA CYS A 205 9.12 -3.12 -5.54
C CYS A 205 8.36 -2.67 -4.29
N ILE A 206 7.91 -3.67 -3.54
CA ILE A 206 7.11 -3.51 -2.33
C ILE A 206 8.07 -3.58 -1.14
N GLY A 207 7.78 -2.87 -0.05
CA GLY A 207 8.67 -2.77 1.11
C GLY A 207 9.67 -1.61 1.04
N GLN A 208 9.62 -0.77 -0.01
CA GLN A 208 10.31 0.51 -0.03
C GLN A 208 9.92 1.34 1.19
N GLN A 209 10.91 2.04 1.75
CA GLN A 209 10.73 2.81 2.95
C GLN A 209 11.46 4.14 2.86
N GLU A 210 10.90 5.14 3.52
CA GLU A 210 11.51 6.46 3.66
C GLU A 210 11.31 6.96 5.08
N ILE A 211 12.34 7.60 5.62
CA ILE A 211 12.25 8.25 6.93
C ILE A 211 11.59 9.61 6.77
N LEU A 212 10.49 9.81 7.50
CA LEU A 212 9.72 11.06 7.51
C LEU A 212 10.30 12.05 8.53
N GLU A 213 10.61 11.55 9.71
CA GLU A 213 11.00 12.36 10.85
C GLU A 213 12.04 11.61 11.68
N ARG A 214 12.99 12.36 12.23
CA ARG A 214 13.88 11.90 13.29
C ARG A 214 13.97 12.96 14.38
N GLU A 215 13.72 12.57 15.60
CA GLU A 215 13.90 13.40 16.79
C GLU A 215 14.95 12.76 17.70
N ASN A 216 16.01 13.50 18.00
CA ASN A 216 17.06 13.08 18.93
C ASN A 216 17.00 13.91 20.22
N LEU A 217 16.58 13.27 21.30
CA LEU A 217 16.64 13.78 22.66
C LEU A 217 17.85 13.18 23.40
N PRO A 218 18.32 13.79 24.51
CA PRO A 218 19.50 13.32 25.24
C PRO A 218 19.47 11.85 25.67
N ARG A 219 18.27 11.27 25.85
CA ARG A 219 18.06 9.89 26.31
C ARG A 219 17.10 9.09 25.44
N ALA A 220 16.72 9.63 24.28
CA ALA A 220 15.78 8.98 23.39
C ALA A 220 16.02 9.39 21.93
N GLU A 221 16.04 8.43 21.02
CA GLU A 221 15.95 8.67 19.58
C GLU A 221 14.60 8.13 19.10
N THR A 222 13.83 8.96 18.41
CA THR A 222 12.58 8.57 17.75
C THR A 222 12.70 8.80 16.26
N SER A 223 12.15 7.89 15.45
CA SER A 223 12.02 8.09 14.02
C SER A 223 10.70 7.54 13.49
N ILE A 224 10.14 8.21 12.48
CA ILE A 224 8.93 7.76 11.78
C ILE A 224 9.33 7.33 10.38
N HIS A 225 8.94 6.11 10.00
CA HIS A 225 9.21 5.52 8.69
C HIS A 225 7.90 5.27 7.96
N GLY A 226 7.79 5.74 6.73
CA GLY A 226 6.72 5.35 5.81
C GLY A 226 7.18 4.16 4.99
N ILE A 227 6.32 3.15 4.85
CA ILE A 227 6.64 1.90 4.16
C ILE A 227 5.53 1.56 3.17
N VAL A 228 5.90 1.28 1.92
CA VAL A 228 4.96 0.80 0.90
C VAL A 228 4.63 -0.67 1.17
N THR A 229 3.41 -0.93 1.62
CA THR A 229 2.94 -2.26 2.04
C THR A 229 2.14 -2.98 0.95
N ASN A 230 1.45 -2.23 0.09
CA ASN A 230 0.68 -2.78 -1.02
C ASN A 230 0.78 -1.92 -2.27
N ILE A 231 0.77 -2.60 -3.42
CA ILE A 231 0.59 -1.99 -4.74
C ILE A 231 -0.54 -2.78 -5.41
N VAL A 232 -1.68 -2.15 -5.62
CA VAL A 232 -2.82 -2.74 -6.33
C VAL A 232 -2.94 -2.06 -7.68
N ARG A 233 -2.91 -2.87 -8.75
CA ARG A 233 -3.06 -2.39 -10.13
C ARG A 233 -4.44 -2.76 -10.63
N TYR A 234 -5.03 -1.87 -11.42
CA TYR A 234 -6.20 -2.20 -12.19
C TYR A 234 -5.74 -2.94 -13.45
N ASP A 235 -5.95 -4.26 -13.49
CA ASP A 235 -5.61 -5.09 -14.63
C ASP A 235 -6.83 -5.24 -15.55
N THR A 236 -6.66 -4.93 -16.82
CA THR A 236 -7.68 -5.10 -17.88
C THR A 236 -7.91 -6.56 -18.28
N GLU A 237 -7.17 -7.52 -17.71
CA GLU A 237 -7.28 -8.96 -18.05
C GLU A 237 -8.62 -9.58 -17.63
N ASP A 238 -9.37 -8.95 -16.71
CA ASP A 238 -10.77 -9.31 -16.40
C ASP A 238 -11.73 -9.13 -17.61
N GLU A 239 -11.26 -8.52 -18.71
CA GLU A 239 -12.03 -8.35 -19.95
C GLU A 239 -11.91 -9.50 -20.96
N LYS A 240 -11.01 -10.50 -20.77
CA LYS A 240 -10.86 -11.62 -21.74
C LYS A 240 -11.90 -12.74 -21.61
N LEU A 241 -12.83 -12.67 -20.65
CA LEU A 241 -13.86 -13.70 -20.42
C LEU A 241 -15.27 -13.18 -20.73
N ALA A 242 -15.54 -12.95 -22.02
CA ALA A 242 -16.77 -13.35 -22.73
C ALA A 242 -16.83 -12.67 -24.11
N PRO A 243 -16.76 -13.40 -25.23
CA PRO A 243 -17.25 -12.85 -26.49
C PRO A 243 -18.77 -12.63 -26.39
N PRO A 244 -19.32 -11.58 -27.01
CA PRO A 244 -20.76 -11.43 -27.12
C PRO A 244 -21.35 -12.62 -27.88
N LYS A 245 -22.31 -13.31 -27.27
CA LYS A 245 -23.12 -14.33 -27.96
C LYS A 245 -23.97 -13.62 -29.01
N ASN A 246 -23.55 -13.70 -30.28
CA ASN A 246 -24.44 -13.47 -31.40
C ASN A 246 -25.32 -14.72 -31.55
N ASP A 247 -26.55 -14.65 -31.04
CA ASP A 247 -27.61 -15.57 -31.44
C ASP A 247 -28.03 -15.20 -32.86
N LEU A 248 -27.45 -15.89 -33.84
CA LEU A 248 -28.04 -16.03 -35.17
C LEU A 248 -28.09 -17.52 -35.51
N MET A 249 -29.32 -18.03 -35.63
CA MET A 249 -29.65 -19.37 -36.13
C MET A 249 -28.97 -19.65 -37.47
N ASN A 250 -28.40 -20.85 -37.62
CA ASN A 250 -28.68 -21.69 -38.79
C ASN A 250 -28.26 -23.16 -38.58
N HIS A 251 -29.17 -24.04 -38.93
CA HIS A 251 -28.99 -25.49 -39.00
C HIS A 251 -28.03 -25.88 -40.14
N SER A 252 -27.13 -26.84 -39.90
CA SER A 252 -26.99 -28.08 -40.69
C SER A 252 -25.79 -28.94 -40.26
N ARG A 253 -25.90 -30.23 -40.59
CA ARG A 253 -25.21 -31.41 -40.09
C ARG A 253 -23.70 -31.48 -40.40
N SER A 254 -22.91 -32.03 -39.48
CA SER A 254 -22.18 -33.32 -39.59
C SER A 254 -20.96 -33.40 -38.65
N ASN A 255 -20.70 -34.60 -38.13
CA ASN A 255 -19.58 -35.04 -37.29
C ASN A 255 -18.81 -36.13 -38.09
N PRO A 256 -17.70 -36.71 -37.62
CA PRO A 256 -16.62 -36.25 -36.73
C PRO A 256 -15.20 -36.68 -37.22
N ALA A 257 -14.09 -36.18 -36.64
CA ALA A 257 -12.82 -36.92 -36.60
C ALA A 257 -11.84 -36.43 -35.52
N LYS A 258 -11.15 -37.43 -34.94
CA LYS A 258 -10.25 -37.45 -33.77
C LYS A 258 -8.84 -36.89 -34.03
N ARG A 259 -8.11 -36.60 -32.92
CA ARG A 259 -6.65 -36.75 -32.62
C ARG A 259 -6.16 -35.53 -31.83
N HIS A 260 -5.21 -35.57 -30.91
CA HIS A 260 -4.58 -36.58 -30.06
C HIS A 260 -3.86 -35.74 -28.97
N VAL A 261 -3.74 -36.27 -27.75
CA VAL A 261 -3.01 -35.66 -26.64
C VAL A 261 -1.55 -36.08 -26.73
N GLU A 262 -0.61 -35.17 -26.47
CA GLU A 262 0.68 -35.50 -25.86
C GLU A 262 1.30 -34.26 -25.19
N GLY A 263 1.58 -34.39 -23.90
CA GLY A 263 2.38 -33.45 -23.12
C GLY A 263 3.78 -34.00 -22.91
N THR A 264 4.74 -33.13 -22.59
CA THR A 264 6.00 -33.58 -21.98
C THR A 264 6.58 -32.47 -21.11
N ASP A 265 6.89 -32.87 -19.89
CA ASP A 265 7.50 -32.10 -18.81
C ASP A 265 9.02 -31.92 -18.99
N CYS A 266 9.46 -30.78 -18.47
CA CYS A 266 10.71 -30.45 -17.76
C CYS A 266 11.81 -31.52 -17.61
N HIS A 267 13.08 -31.14 -17.85
CA HIS A 267 14.15 -31.12 -16.81
C HIS A 267 15.53 -30.66 -17.34
N SER A 268 16.39 -30.30 -16.37
CA SER A 268 17.86 -30.06 -16.39
C SER A 268 18.31 -28.61 -16.59
N SER A 269 19.39 -28.08 -15.97
CA SER A 269 20.09 -28.24 -14.68
C SER A 269 21.24 -27.22 -14.71
N LEU A 270 21.57 -26.62 -13.55
CA LEU A 270 22.70 -25.68 -13.34
C LEU A 270 24.08 -26.33 -13.52
N PRO A 271 25.12 -25.50 -13.80
CA PRO A 271 26.42 -25.68 -13.16
C PRO A 271 26.97 -24.43 -12.42
N LYS A 272 27.84 -24.74 -11.44
CA LYS A 272 28.61 -23.95 -10.45
C LYS A 272 29.81 -23.21 -11.14
N LYS A 273 30.55 -22.19 -10.63
CA LYS A 273 31.07 -21.85 -9.28
C LYS A 273 31.92 -20.54 -9.35
N LEU A 274 31.86 -19.67 -8.31
CA LEU A 274 32.86 -18.75 -7.67
C LEU A 274 33.91 -17.97 -8.53
N LYS A 275 34.24 -16.67 -8.33
CA LYS A 275 34.78 -16.05 -7.09
C LYS A 275 35.10 -14.52 -7.23
N TYR A 276 35.08 -13.80 -6.08
CA TYR A 276 35.72 -12.50 -5.70
C TYR A 276 35.06 -11.10 -5.92
N PHE A 277 34.46 -10.62 -4.81
CA PHE A 277 34.54 -9.32 -4.10
C PHE A 277 34.28 -7.95 -4.77
N LEU A 278 33.28 -7.26 -4.16
CA LEU A 278 33.08 -5.80 -4.00
C LEU A 278 32.77 -4.96 -5.24
N LYS A 279 31.48 -4.77 -5.52
CA LYS A 279 30.80 -3.45 -5.54
C LYS A 279 29.33 -3.60 -5.90
N ASP A 280 28.50 -2.81 -5.22
CA ASP A 280 27.20 -2.29 -5.65
C ASP A 280 26.18 -3.25 -6.28
N LYS A 281 25.14 -3.60 -5.51
CA LYS A 281 23.70 -3.35 -5.82
C LYS A 281 22.77 -4.37 -5.17
N LYS A 282 21.63 -3.83 -4.73
CA LYS A 282 20.28 -4.39 -4.83
C LYS A 282 20.11 -5.84 -4.35
N LEU A 283 19.65 -5.99 -3.10
CA LEU A 283 18.85 -7.16 -2.75
C LEU A 283 17.42 -6.95 -3.29
N ASN A 284 17.08 -7.72 -4.32
CA ASN A 284 15.72 -8.01 -4.73
C ASN A 284 15.20 -9.20 -3.89
N CYS A 285 13.95 -9.06 -3.43
CA CYS A 285 13.03 -10.06 -2.88
C CYS A 285 13.37 -10.67 -1.51
#